data_AF-A0A7X5CYV2-F1
#
_entry.id   AF-A0A7X5CYV2-F1
#
_cell.length_a   1.000
_cell.length_b   1.000
_cell.length_c   1.000
_cell.angle_alpha   90.00
_cell.angle_beta   90.00
_cell.angle_gamma   90.00
#
_symmetry.space_group_name_H-M   'P 1'
#
loop_
_entity.id
_entity.type
_entity.pdbx_description
1 polymer ?
#
loop_
_entity_poly.entity_id
_entity_poly.type
_entity_poly.pdbx_seq_one_letter_code
_entity_poly.pdbx_strand_id
1 'polypeptide(L)' 'MKYHLRIQDLRIDADKTQQQIAGILFCQREVYRRYEKGEREIPLWVAIKLAKYYNVSMDYFLGLTSKRQPFPKE' A
#
# COMPACT_ATOMS: atom_id res chain seq x y z
N MET A 1 0.61 -14.82 -10.33
CA MET A 1 -0.46 -14.77 -9.30
C MET A 1 -0.79 -13.29 -9.08
N LYS A 2 -1.99 -12.80 -9.45
CA LYS A 2 -2.37 -11.39 -9.24
C LYS A 2 -2.82 -11.24 -7.78
N TYR A 3 -1.93 -10.82 -6.90
CA TYR A 3 -2.31 -10.41 -5.55
C TYR A 3 -3.10 -9.10 -5.65
N HIS A 4 -4.30 -9.07 -5.10
CA HIS A 4 -5.09 -7.84 -5.03
C HIS A 4 -4.63 -7.04 -3.82
N LEU A 5 -3.56 -6.27 -4.01
CA LEU A 5 -3.01 -5.42 -2.96
C LEU A 5 -4.03 -4.35 -2.57
N ARG A 6 -4.27 -4.18 -1.28
CA ARG A 6 -5.28 -3.24 -0.74
C ARG A 6 -4.82 -1.77 -0.75
N ILE A 7 -3.88 -1.42 -1.62
CA ILE A 7 -3.22 -0.10 -1.61
C ILE A 7 -4.21 1.01 -1.92
N GLN A 8 -5.04 0.81 -2.94
CA GLN A 8 -6.05 1.80 -3.32
C GLN A 8 -7.09 1.98 -2.22
N ASP A 9 -7.56 0.87 -1.62
CA ASP A 9 -8.56 0.88 -0.54
C ASP A 9 -8.01 1.64 0.68
N LEU A 10 -6.81 1.28 1.13
CA LEU A 10 -6.15 1.94 2.26
C LEU A 10 -5.93 3.44 2.03
N ARG A 11 -5.64 3.84 0.79
CA ARG A 11 -5.51 5.25 0.44
C ARG A 11 -6.85 5.98 0.54
N ILE A 12 -7.92 5.38 0.01
CA ILE A 12 -9.27 5.96 0.03
C ILE A 12 -9.76 6.08 1.47
N ASP A 13 -9.60 5.02 2.27
CA ASP A 13 -9.97 5.01 3.70
C ASP A 13 -9.24 6.07 4.54
N ALA A 14 -8.08 6.53 4.08
CA ALA A 14 -7.28 7.55 4.74
C ALA A 14 -7.45 8.96 4.16
N ASP A 15 -8.42 9.16 3.26
CA ASP A 15 -8.69 10.43 2.56
C ASP A 15 -7.44 11.03 1.89
N LYS A 16 -6.59 10.17 1.32
CA LYS A 16 -5.34 10.60 0.68
C LYS A 16 -5.44 10.64 -0.85
N THR A 17 -4.80 11.64 -1.44
CA THR A 17 -4.58 11.70 -2.89
C THR A 17 -3.39 10.83 -3.29
N GLN A 18 -3.33 10.41 -4.55
CA GLN A 18 -2.17 9.70 -5.10
C GLN A 18 -0.87 10.52 -4.97
N GLN A 19 -0.97 11.86 -5.05
CA GLN A 19 0.18 12.75 -4.91
C GLN A 19 0.74 12.75 -3.48
N GLN A 20 -0.13 12.69 -2.47
CA GLN A 20 0.31 12.64 -1.07
C GLN A 20 1.07 11.34 -0.77
N ILE A 21 0.57 10.20 -1.23
CA ILE A 21 1.25 8.92 -1.03
C ILE A 21 2.55 8.84 -1.84
N ALA A 22 2.56 9.35 -3.06
CA ALA A 22 3.78 9.45 -3.85
C ALA A 22 4.86 10.30 -3.15
N GLY A 23 4.47 11.38 -2.48
CA GLY A 23 5.37 12.18 -1.63
C GLY A 23 5.96 11.38 -0.46
N ILE A 24 5.14 10.58 0.24
CA ILE A 24 5.61 9.68 1.31
C ILE A 24 6.60 8.65 0.78
N LEU A 25 6.38 8.16 -0.44
CA LEU A 25 7.22 7.15 -1.08
C LEU A 25 8.42 7.73 -1.83
N PHE A 26 8.58 9.06 -1.87
CA PHE A 26 9.60 9.74 -2.68
C PHE A 26 9.60 9.29 -4.15
N CYS A 27 8.41 9.12 -4.73
CA CYS A 27 8.24 8.73 -6.12
C CYS A 27 7.30 9.68 -6.85
N GLN A 28 7.26 9.57 -8.18
CA GLN A 28 6.31 10.33 -8.99
C GLN A 28 4.88 9.78 -8.80
N ARG A 29 3.87 10.66 -8.85
CA ARG A 29 2.44 10.29 -8.77
C ARG A 29 2.07 9.17 -9.74
N GLU A 30 2.62 9.22 -10.96
CA GLU A 30 2.35 8.20 -11.97
C GLU A 30 2.90 6.83 -11.58
N VAL A 31 4.08 6.77 -10.96
CA VAL A 31 4.66 5.52 -10.45
C VAL A 31 3.73 4.90 -9.41
N TYR A 32 3.22 5.71 -8.48
CA TYR A 32 2.24 5.26 -7.50
C TYR A 32 0.90 4.83 -8.13
N ARG A 33 0.40 5.55 -9.15
CA ARG A 33 -0.79 5.13 -9.92
C ARG A 33 -0.61 3.75 -10.54
N ARG A 34 0.56 3.47 -11.12
CA ARG A 34 0.88 2.16 -11.73
C ARG A 34 0.91 1.05 -10.69
N TYR A 35 1.33 1.34 -9.45
CA TYR A 35 1.23 0.40 -8.33
C TYR A 35 -0.22 0.04 -8.01
N GLU A 36 -1.11 1.05 -7.87
CA GLU A 36 -2.53 0.81 -7.59
C GLU A 36 -3.23 -0.01 -8.69
N LYS A 37 -2.83 0.18 -9.95
CA LYS A 37 -3.39 -0.54 -11.10
C LYS A 37 -2.76 -1.91 -11.35
N GLY A 38 -1.70 -2.27 -10.62
CA GLY A 38 -0.93 -3.48 -10.90
C GLY A 38 -0.22 -3.46 -12.26
N GLU A 39 -0.06 -2.28 -12.86
CA GLU A 39 0.72 -2.06 -14.09
C GLU A 39 2.23 -2.15 -13.82
N ARG A 40 2.63 -2.01 -12.55
CA ARG A 40 4.01 -2.12 -12.08
C ARG A 40 4.05 -2.91 -10.77
N GLU A 41 5.00 -3.84 -10.68
CA GLU A 41 5.27 -4.54 -9.43
C GLU A 41 5.76 -3.57 -8.35
N ILE A 42 5.28 -3.80 -7.13
CA ILE A 42 5.62 -2.97 -5.98
C ILE A 42 6.87 -3.51 -5.31
N PRO A 43 7.94 -2.69 -5.20
CA PRO A 43 9.12 -3.09 -4.44
C PRO A 43 8.77 -3.42 -2.99
N LEU A 44 9.47 -4.38 -2.39
CA LEU A 44 9.22 -4.82 -1.01
C LEU A 44 9.27 -3.66 0.00
N TRP A 45 10.21 -2.72 -0.17
CA TRP A 45 10.32 -1.56 0.72
C TRP A 45 9.10 -0.64 0.66
N VAL A 46 8.44 -0.52 -0.50
CA VAL A 46 7.19 0.25 -0.66
C VAL A 46 6.07 -0.45 0.10
N ALA A 47 5.95 -1.77 -0.05
CA ALA A 47 4.95 -2.57 0.65
C ALA A 47 5.09 -2.43 2.18
N ILE A 48 6.32 -2.61 2.71
CA ILE A 48 6.61 -2.44 4.13
C ILE A 48 6.28 -1.02 4.59
N LYS A 49 6.67 0.00 3.82
CA LYS A 49 6.44 1.41 4.17
C LYS A 49 4.95 1.75 4.23
N LEU A 50 4.16 1.27 3.27
CA LEU A 50 2.71 1.48 3.26
C LEU A 50 2.01 0.70 4.37
N ALA A 51 2.39 -0.56 4.60
CA ALA A 51 1.83 -1.37 5.69
C ALA A 51 2.10 -0.73 7.06
N LYS A 52 3.32 -0.22 7.29
CA LYS A 52 3.66 0.59 8.47
C LYS A 52 2.85 1.88 8.54
N TYR A 53 2.78 2.63 7.44
CA TYR A 53 2.07 3.92 7.37
C TYR A 53 0.59 3.81 7.72
N TYR A 54 -0.10 2.80 7.18
CA TYR A 54 -1.52 2.54 7.45
C TYR A 54 -1.78 1.70 8.70
N ASN A 55 -0.71 1.30 9.41
CA ASN A 55 -0.73 0.42 10.56
C ASN A 55 -1.56 -0.86 10.31
N VAL A 56 -1.20 -1.60 9.26
CA VAL A 56 -1.84 -2.88 8.90
C VAL A 56 -0.80 -3.99 8.70
N SER A 57 -1.16 -5.24 9.00
CA SER A 57 -0.30 -6.40 8.77
C SER A 57 -0.05 -6.64 7.27
N MET A 58 1.07 -7.31 6.97
CA MET A 58 1.41 -7.68 5.60
C MET A 58 0.36 -8.63 5.00
N ASP A 59 -0.17 -9.56 5.79
CA ASP A 59 -1.21 -10.48 5.32
C ASP A 59 -2.47 -9.74 4.86
N TYR A 60 -2.88 -8.70 5.60
CA TYR A 60 -4.01 -7.86 5.22
C TYR A 60 -3.68 -7.04 3.97
N PHE A 61 -2.51 -6.38 3.96
CA PHE A 61 -2.05 -5.54 2.86
C PHE A 61 -1.98 -6.31 1.53
N LEU A 62 -1.48 -7.55 1.57
CA LEU A 62 -1.33 -8.45 0.42
C LEU A 62 -2.64 -9.14 0.02
N GLY A 63 -3.72 -8.96 0.80
CA GLY A 63 -5.02 -9.60 0.55
C GLY A 63 -5.06 -11.08 0.90
N LEU A 64 -4.10 -11.59 1.70
CA LEU A 64 -4.07 -12.97 2.19
C LEU A 64 -5.09 -13.21 3.31
N THR A 65 -5.53 -12.14 3.98
CA THR A 65 -6.60 -12.17 4.97
C THR A 65 -7.52 -10.95 4.85
N SER A 66 -8.76 -11.11 5.30
CA SER A 66 -9.69 -10.00 5.54
C SER A 66 -9.54 -9.37 6.93
N LYS A 67 -8.80 -10.02 7.84
CA LYS A 67 -8.60 -9.54 9.21
C LYS A 67 -7.58 -8.40 9.22
N ARG A 68 -8.06 -7.18 9.51
CA ARG A 68 -7.17 -6.03 9.71
C ARG A 68 -6.49 -6.15 11.07
N GLN A 69 -5.20 -6.46 11.05
CA GLN A 69 -4.34 -6.47 12.24
C GLN A 69 -3.34 -5.32 12.15
N PRO A 70 -2.90 -4.73 13.27
CA PRO A 70 -1.88 -3.68 13.26
C PRO A 70 -0.55 -4.22 12.71
N PHE A 71 0.29 -3.32 12.20
CA PHE A 71 1.65 -3.69 11.83
C PHE A 71 2.42 -4.07 13.12
N PRO A 72 3.20 -5.17 13.12
CA PRO A 72 3.96 -5.57 14.31
C PRO A 72 4.83 -4.41 14.82
N LYS A 73 4.70 -4.10 16.11
CA LYS A 73 5.60 -3.17 16.79
C LYS A 73 6.83 -3.95 17.25
N GLU A 74 8.00 -3.35 17.10
CA GLU A 74 9.24 -3.83 17.72
C GLU A 74 9.17 -3.68 19.24
#